data_AF-A0A4Y8PRR3-F1
#
_entry.id   AF-A0A4Y8PRR3-F1
#
_cell.length_a   1.000
_cell.length_b   1.000
_cell.length_c   1.000
_cell.angle_alpha   90.00
_cell.angle_beta   90.00
_cell.angle_gamma   90.00
#
_symmetry.space_group_name_H-M   'P 1'
#
loop_
_entity.id
_entity.type
_entity.pdbx_description
1 polymer ?
#
loop_
_entity_poly.entity_id
_entity_poly.type
_entity_poly.pdbx_seq_one_letter_code
_entity_poly.pdbx_strand_id
1 'polypeptide(L)'
;MQAAEPAAPAGSAAVGARAAQASAGEPATTTLDSVVEGWKAALSQERGFENWAKAIWNSYPLGPGTHGWIVLLYNEGKEVGYMVVHAAENGGYRLTEYGSGDSPLFSYATLYRSLVQQELIPRNASLAGFINDKSIDKQRLYYHALSALWKIGIGEMTYFLDAKTGELLPLTAEPTAETATDAPQATQPDGAVDERLLPTFDPYDRMPWIEGKPLHIGSLPELKAALNSHPRLTYVAELYHGGVTVPLAVTGYRKTGTNEPYLVLDQLGPRYIPLQDALAKGGFYP
;
A
#
# COMPACT_ATOMS: atom_id res chain seq x y z
N MET A 1 40.85 36.85 58.71
CA MET A 1 40.17 35.74 59.40
C MET A 1 39.39 34.97 58.35
N GLN A 2 39.80 33.72 58.14
CA GLN A 2 39.40 32.84 57.04
C GLN A 2 38.88 31.54 57.68
N ALA A 3 37.90 30.94 57.05
CA ALA A 3 37.16 29.75 57.49
C ALA A 3 37.98 28.45 57.44
N ALA A 4 37.61 27.50 58.30
CA ALA A 4 37.71 26.04 58.17
C ALA A 4 36.85 25.47 59.34
N GLU A 5 35.96 24.48 59.19
CA GLU A 5 36.16 23.02 58.99
C GLU A 5 34.79 22.34 59.33
N PRO A 6 34.60 20.99 59.31
CA PRO A 6 34.97 19.92 58.36
C PRO A 6 33.74 19.09 57.92
N ALA A 7 33.97 18.02 57.16
CA ALA A 7 32.99 17.05 56.66
C ALA A 7 33.03 15.66 57.35
N ALA A 8 31.85 15.02 57.40
CA ALA A 8 31.51 13.57 57.42
C ALA A 8 31.84 12.72 58.69
N PRO A 9 31.05 11.67 59.05
CA PRO A 9 30.92 10.44 58.24
C PRO A 9 29.55 9.69 58.23
N ALA A 10 29.56 8.63 57.40
CA ALA A 10 28.62 7.55 57.08
C ALA A 10 27.70 6.95 58.17
N GLY A 11 26.58 6.34 57.73
CA GLY A 11 25.89 5.29 58.48
C GLY A 11 24.49 4.88 57.98
N SER A 12 24.45 3.73 57.29
CA SER A 12 23.41 2.67 57.35
C SER A 12 21.92 3.02 57.14
N ALA A 13 21.32 2.44 56.10
CA ALA A 13 19.88 2.16 56.08
C ALA A 13 19.63 0.75 55.52
N ALA A 14 18.86 0.01 56.32
CA ALA A 14 18.59 -1.40 56.20
C ALA A 14 17.62 -1.76 55.08
N VAL A 15 17.73 -3.03 54.70
CA VAL A 15 16.89 -3.80 53.80
C VAL A 15 15.41 -3.74 54.21
N GLY A 16 14.55 -3.36 53.26
CA GLY A 16 13.11 -3.60 53.29
C GLY A 16 12.70 -4.18 51.94
N ALA A 17 12.49 -5.49 51.89
CA ALA A 17 11.99 -6.19 50.71
C ALA A 17 10.63 -5.63 50.30
N ARG A 18 10.47 -5.25 49.03
CA ARG A 18 9.16 -5.00 48.44
C ARG A 18 8.91 -6.06 47.37
N ALA A 19 7.90 -6.87 47.66
CA ALA A 19 7.44 -7.99 46.86
C ALA A 19 7.17 -7.60 45.42
N ALA A 20 7.54 -8.50 44.51
CA ALA A 20 7.12 -8.50 43.13
C ALA A 20 5.58 -8.53 43.08
N GLN A 21 4.98 -7.45 42.60
CA GLN A 21 3.63 -7.49 42.07
C GLN A 21 3.76 -7.74 40.57
N ALA A 22 3.55 -9.00 40.20
CA ALA A 22 3.23 -9.36 38.84
C ALA A 22 1.92 -8.66 38.47
N SER A 23 2.03 -7.59 37.68
CA SER A 23 0.88 -6.98 37.02
C SER A 23 0.31 -8.02 36.06
N ALA A 24 -0.92 -8.43 36.32
CA ALA A 24 -1.73 -9.20 35.40
C ALA A 24 -1.73 -8.49 34.03
N GLY A 25 -1.42 -9.23 32.97
CA GLY A 25 -1.20 -8.70 31.63
C GLY A 25 -2.35 -7.83 31.15
N GLU A 26 -2.03 -6.56 30.86
CA GLU A 26 -2.80 -5.79 29.90
C GLU A 26 -2.80 -6.56 28.56
N PRO A 27 -3.92 -6.62 27.83
CA PRO A 27 -3.91 -7.18 26.49
C PRO A 27 -2.87 -6.42 25.68
N ALA A 28 -1.91 -7.14 25.10
CA ALA A 28 -0.85 -6.53 24.31
C ALA A 28 -1.48 -5.70 23.19
N THR A 29 -1.35 -4.37 23.26
CA THR A 29 -1.81 -3.48 22.19
C THR A 29 -1.01 -3.79 20.95
N THR A 30 -1.69 -4.30 19.92
CA THR A 30 -1.09 -4.59 18.63
C THR A 30 -0.56 -3.29 18.02
N THR A 31 0.73 -3.25 17.69
CA THR A 31 1.38 -2.08 17.07
C THR A 31 1.49 -2.26 15.56
N LEU A 32 1.55 -1.16 14.79
CA LEU A 32 1.77 -1.21 13.34
C LEU A 32 3.02 -2.06 13.02
N ASP A 33 4.12 -1.83 13.73
CA ASP A 33 5.37 -2.56 13.56
C ASP A 33 5.18 -4.06 13.72
N SER A 34 4.52 -4.50 14.80
CA SER A 34 4.29 -5.93 15.05
C SER A 34 3.42 -6.58 13.98
N VAL A 35 2.45 -5.85 13.44
CA VAL A 35 1.55 -6.35 12.38
C VAL A 35 2.27 -6.43 11.05
N VAL A 36 3.01 -5.38 10.69
CA VAL A 36 3.78 -5.34 9.44
C VAL A 36 4.82 -6.47 9.42
N GLU A 37 5.52 -6.70 10.53
CA GLU A 37 6.46 -7.83 10.64
C GLU A 37 5.75 -9.19 10.52
N GLY A 38 4.60 -9.36 11.17
CA GLY A 38 3.78 -10.57 11.06
C GLY A 38 3.30 -10.84 9.64
N TRP A 39 2.74 -9.82 8.97
CA TRP A 39 2.29 -9.92 7.58
C TRP A 39 3.44 -10.13 6.61
N LYS A 40 4.58 -9.45 6.79
CA LYS A 40 5.79 -9.67 5.99
C LYS A 40 6.25 -11.12 6.09
N ALA A 41 6.30 -11.67 7.30
CA ALA A 41 6.69 -13.06 7.53
C ALA A 41 5.71 -14.03 6.87
N ALA A 42 4.40 -13.84 7.06
CA ALA A 42 3.37 -14.70 6.46
C ALA A 42 3.38 -14.64 4.92
N LEU A 43 3.30 -13.44 4.35
CA LEU A 43 3.27 -13.23 2.90
C LEU A 43 4.55 -13.69 2.23
N SER A 44 5.72 -13.62 2.90
CA SER A 44 6.97 -14.12 2.32
C SER A 44 7.02 -15.62 2.02
N GLN A 45 6.06 -16.40 2.57
CA GLN A 45 5.91 -17.82 2.26
C GLN A 45 5.09 -18.06 0.98
N GLU A 46 4.45 -17.01 0.45
CA GLU A 46 3.61 -17.09 -0.74
C GLU A 46 4.45 -16.87 -2.01
N ARG A 47 4.04 -17.51 -3.11
CA ARG A 47 4.73 -17.40 -4.40
C ARG A 47 4.81 -15.95 -4.87
N GLY A 48 6.02 -15.48 -5.18
CA GLY A 48 6.30 -14.12 -5.68
C GLY A 48 6.64 -13.10 -4.59
N PHE A 49 6.64 -13.50 -3.32
CA PHE A 49 6.91 -12.63 -2.17
C PHE A 49 8.14 -13.06 -1.36
N GLU A 50 8.93 -14.00 -1.85
CA GLU A 50 10.04 -14.64 -1.13
C GLU A 50 11.09 -13.62 -0.64
N ASN A 51 11.29 -12.54 -1.41
CA ASN A 51 12.21 -11.45 -1.07
C ASN A 51 11.78 -10.64 0.16
N TRP A 52 10.54 -10.75 0.60
CA TRP A 52 10.02 -10.03 1.76
C TRP A 52 10.58 -10.56 3.08
N ALA A 53 10.99 -11.84 3.13
CA ALA A 53 11.53 -12.47 4.34
C ALA A 53 12.75 -11.72 4.91
N LYS A 54 13.54 -11.08 4.04
CA LYS A 54 14.74 -10.31 4.41
C LYS A 54 14.56 -8.81 4.29
N ALA A 55 13.36 -8.35 3.93
CA ALA A 55 13.13 -6.95 3.67
C ALA A 55 13.08 -6.14 4.98
N ILE A 56 13.72 -4.98 4.95
CA ILE A 56 13.45 -3.89 5.88
C ILE A 56 12.32 -3.03 5.32
N TRP A 57 11.68 -2.21 6.14
CA TRP A 57 10.59 -1.36 5.67
C TRP A 57 10.61 0.02 6.30
N ASN A 58 9.99 0.97 5.60
CA ASN A 58 9.65 2.29 6.10
C ASN A 58 8.15 2.53 5.91
N SER A 59 7.52 3.25 6.83
CA SER A 59 6.11 3.64 6.71
C SER A 59 5.95 5.14 6.49
N TYR A 60 4.93 5.51 5.72
CA TYR A 60 4.56 6.91 5.46
C TYR A 60 3.05 7.08 5.55
N PRO A 61 2.54 8.17 6.13
CA PRO A 61 1.10 8.43 6.18
C PRO A 61 0.55 8.67 4.77
N LEU A 62 -0.69 8.23 4.55
CA LEU A 62 -1.39 8.31 3.25
C LEU A 62 -2.25 9.56 3.05
N GLY A 63 -2.17 10.50 3.99
CA GLY A 63 -2.90 11.76 3.97
C GLY A 63 -3.58 12.05 5.30
N PRO A 64 -3.99 13.31 5.55
CA PRO A 64 -4.64 13.71 6.79
C PRO A 64 -5.93 12.92 7.02
N GLY A 65 -6.16 12.45 8.25
CA GLY A 65 -7.43 11.82 8.66
C GLY A 65 -7.69 10.40 8.14
N THR A 66 -6.82 9.85 7.29
CA THR A 66 -7.00 8.49 6.71
C THR A 66 -6.77 7.36 7.72
N HIS A 67 -6.02 7.61 8.81
CA HIS A 67 -5.47 6.58 9.69
C HIS A 67 -4.83 5.42 8.89
N GLY A 68 -4.20 5.76 7.77
CA GLY A 68 -3.63 4.84 6.80
C GLY A 68 -2.16 5.12 6.53
N TRP A 69 -1.41 4.05 6.25
CA TRP A 69 0.01 4.07 5.98
C TRP A 69 0.35 3.25 4.74
N ILE A 70 1.27 3.77 3.93
CA ILE A 70 2.01 2.97 2.95
C ILE A 70 3.29 2.48 3.64
N VAL A 71 3.50 1.17 3.59
CA VAL A 71 4.72 0.50 4.02
C VAL A 71 5.49 0.11 2.77
N LEU A 72 6.69 0.65 2.58
CA LEU A 72 7.56 0.31 1.47
C LEU A 72 8.62 -0.69 1.95
N LEU A 73 8.77 -1.81 1.24
CA LEU A 73 9.71 -2.88 1.57
C LEU A 73 10.96 -2.79 0.70
N TYR A 74 12.11 -2.97 1.34
CA TYR A 74 13.43 -2.91 0.71
C TYR A 74 14.25 -4.15 1.04
N ASN A 75 14.85 -4.77 0.04
CA ASN A 75 15.87 -5.81 0.23
C ASN A 75 17.16 -5.38 -0.46
N GLU A 76 18.28 -5.41 0.25
CA GLU A 76 19.59 -4.95 -0.26
C GLU A 76 19.54 -3.53 -0.87
N GLY A 77 18.74 -2.64 -0.27
CA GLY A 77 18.57 -1.26 -0.72
C GLY A 77 17.67 -1.07 -1.95
N LYS A 78 17.07 -2.13 -2.47
CA LYS A 78 16.13 -2.09 -3.61
C LYS A 78 14.70 -2.26 -3.14
N GLU A 79 13.78 -1.51 -3.73
CA GLU A 79 12.34 -1.71 -3.54
C GLU A 79 11.95 -3.13 -3.98
N VAL A 80 11.18 -3.86 -3.15
CA VAL A 80 10.71 -5.23 -3.44
C VAL A 80 9.21 -5.41 -3.25
N GLY A 81 8.51 -4.38 -2.80
CA GLY A 81 7.06 -4.38 -2.66
C GLY A 81 6.56 -3.34 -1.67
N TYR A 82 5.27 -3.41 -1.38
CA TYR A 82 4.59 -2.51 -0.46
C TYR A 82 3.36 -3.15 0.17
N MET A 83 2.91 -2.56 1.28
CA MET A 83 1.61 -2.81 1.91
C MET A 83 0.90 -1.48 2.15
N VAL A 84 -0.40 -1.43 1.89
CA VAL A 84 -1.29 -0.36 2.33
C VAL A 84 -2.04 -0.84 3.55
N VAL A 85 -1.88 -0.13 4.66
CA VAL A 85 -2.38 -0.52 5.97
C VAL A 85 -3.31 0.56 6.50
N HIS A 86 -4.50 0.18 6.96
CA HIS A 86 -5.42 1.08 7.63
C HIS A 86 -5.67 0.63 9.06
N ALA A 87 -5.88 1.57 9.98
CA ALA A 87 -6.40 1.24 11.30
C ALA A 87 -7.82 0.66 11.17
N ALA A 88 -8.08 -0.42 11.90
CA ALA A 88 -9.41 -1.03 12.01
C ALA A 88 -10.19 -0.39 13.17
N GLU A 89 -11.52 -0.36 13.09
CA GLU A 89 -12.37 0.23 14.15
C GLU A 89 -12.20 -0.44 15.52
N ASN A 90 -11.81 -1.71 15.52
CA ASN A 90 -11.58 -2.51 16.73
C ASN A 90 -10.18 -2.30 17.36
N GLY A 91 -9.40 -1.33 16.87
CA GLY A 91 -8.03 -1.08 17.32
C GLY A 91 -6.97 -2.00 16.71
N GLY A 92 -7.35 -2.85 15.74
CA GLY A 92 -6.42 -3.64 14.92
C GLY A 92 -5.98 -2.90 13.65
N TYR A 93 -5.48 -3.65 12.68
CA TYR A 93 -5.07 -3.13 11.37
C TYR A 93 -5.61 -4.01 10.25
N ARG A 94 -5.99 -3.38 9.13
CA ARG A 94 -6.43 -4.04 7.89
C ARG A 94 -5.38 -3.87 6.81
N LEU A 95 -5.05 -4.96 6.12
CA LEU A 95 -4.21 -4.94 4.92
C LEU A 95 -5.12 -4.68 3.72
N THR A 96 -5.22 -3.43 3.28
CA THR A 96 -6.16 -3.04 2.22
C THR A 96 -5.59 -3.16 0.82
N GLU A 97 -4.28 -3.27 0.67
CA GLU A 97 -3.63 -3.56 -0.60
C GLU A 97 -2.21 -4.04 -0.34
N TYR A 98 -1.68 -4.89 -1.20
CA TYR A 98 -0.25 -5.17 -1.25
C TYR A 98 0.20 -5.50 -2.67
N GLY A 99 1.49 -5.35 -2.93
CA GLY A 99 2.06 -5.69 -4.24
C GLY A 99 3.56 -5.92 -4.16
N SER A 100 4.06 -6.81 -5.00
CA SER A 100 5.48 -7.14 -5.10
C SER A 100 6.11 -6.49 -6.34
N GLY A 101 7.41 -6.25 -6.30
CA GLY A 101 8.17 -5.77 -7.45
C GLY A 101 9.01 -4.53 -7.14
N ASP A 102 9.71 -4.04 -8.16
CA ASP A 102 10.67 -2.92 -8.06
C ASP A 102 10.03 -1.54 -8.27
N SER A 103 8.72 -1.50 -8.50
CA SER A 103 7.95 -0.30 -8.78
C SER A 103 6.75 -0.21 -7.81
N PRO A 104 6.98 -0.15 -6.48
CA PRO A 104 5.90 -0.11 -5.51
C PRO A 104 5.06 1.16 -5.63
N LEU A 105 3.85 1.11 -5.06
CA LEU A 105 3.00 2.28 -4.93
C LEU A 105 3.73 3.39 -4.16
N PHE A 106 3.70 4.62 -4.67
CA PHE A 106 4.44 5.76 -4.12
C PHE A 106 5.97 5.59 -4.11
N SER A 107 6.54 4.89 -5.10
CA SER A 107 7.99 4.88 -5.34
C SER A 107 8.49 6.27 -5.75
N TYR A 108 9.51 6.78 -5.05
CA TYR A 108 10.19 8.00 -5.47
C TYR A 108 10.98 7.79 -6.76
N ALA A 109 11.45 6.58 -7.05
CA ALA A 109 12.17 6.30 -8.29
C ALA A 109 11.25 6.43 -9.51
N THR A 110 10.02 5.89 -9.41
CA THR A 110 8.98 6.07 -10.44
C THR A 110 8.63 7.55 -10.62
N LEU A 111 8.33 8.26 -9.53
CA LEU A 111 7.99 9.68 -9.59
C LEU A 111 9.12 10.52 -10.20
N TYR A 112 10.35 10.32 -9.74
CA TYR A 112 11.53 11.03 -10.25
C TYR A 112 11.70 10.84 -11.76
N ARG A 113 11.63 9.59 -12.23
CA ARG A 113 11.73 9.26 -13.66
C ARG A 113 10.67 10.00 -14.46
N SER A 114 9.42 9.98 -13.99
CA SER A 114 8.33 10.68 -14.66
C SER A 114 8.54 12.19 -14.71
N LEU A 115 8.91 12.82 -13.60
CA LEU A 115 9.14 14.28 -13.57
C LEU A 115 10.32 14.70 -14.48
N VAL A 116 11.37 13.88 -14.58
CA VAL A 116 12.47 14.12 -15.54
C VAL A 116 11.97 13.97 -16.99
N GLN A 117 11.20 12.92 -17.29
CA GLN A 117 10.67 12.65 -18.64
C GLN A 117 9.70 13.73 -19.12
N GLN A 118 8.90 14.28 -18.21
CA GLN A 118 7.98 15.39 -18.46
C GLN A 118 8.68 16.76 -18.41
N GLU A 119 10.00 16.79 -18.22
CA GLU A 119 10.82 18.02 -18.12
C GLU A 119 10.38 18.98 -17.00
N LEU A 120 9.66 18.47 -16.00
CA LEU A 120 9.22 19.23 -14.83
C LEU A 120 10.36 19.48 -13.83
N ILE A 121 11.41 18.65 -13.89
CA ILE A 121 12.65 18.84 -13.16
C ILE A 121 13.86 18.67 -14.09
N PRO A 122 15.03 19.27 -13.77
CA PRO A 122 16.21 19.18 -14.61
C PRO A 122 16.69 17.74 -14.83
N ARG A 123 17.09 17.40 -16.06
CA ARG A 123 17.61 16.07 -16.43
C ARG A 123 18.91 15.69 -15.69
N ASN A 124 19.64 16.66 -15.15
CA ASN A 124 20.85 16.46 -14.36
C ASN A 124 20.58 16.37 -12.85
N ALA A 125 19.32 16.52 -12.40
CA ALA A 125 18.96 16.29 -11.01
C ALA A 125 19.23 14.84 -10.64
N SER A 126 19.82 14.58 -9.47
CA SER A 126 19.98 13.22 -8.96
C SER A 126 18.73 12.79 -8.19
N LEU A 127 18.45 11.48 -8.13
CA LEU A 127 17.35 10.94 -7.31
C LEU A 127 17.46 11.37 -5.84
N ALA A 128 18.67 11.30 -5.27
CA ALA A 128 18.92 11.72 -3.89
C ALA A 128 18.68 13.23 -3.68
N GLY A 129 19.07 14.06 -4.65
CA GLY A 129 18.76 15.49 -4.65
C GLY A 129 17.26 15.75 -4.71
N PHE A 130 16.56 15.08 -5.64
CA PHE A 130 15.11 15.18 -5.81
C PHE A 130 14.33 14.82 -4.53
N ILE A 131 14.69 13.71 -3.88
CA ILE A 131 14.04 13.26 -2.64
C ILE A 131 14.14 14.33 -1.54
N ASN A 132 15.29 15.00 -1.45
CA ASN A 132 15.56 15.99 -0.41
C ASN A 132 15.17 17.43 -0.80
N ASP A 133 14.79 17.66 -2.06
CA ASP A 133 14.44 18.98 -2.56
C ASP A 133 13.14 19.48 -1.91
N LYS A 134 13.26 20.53 -1.09
CA LYS A 134 12.15 21.17 -0.38
C LYS A 134 11.38 22.19 -1.23
N SER A 135 11.92 22.57 -2.39
CA SER A 135 11.21 23.44 -3.34
C SER A 135 10.11 22.71 -4.11
N ILE A 136 10.16 21.37 -4.12
CA ILE A 136 9.15 20.50 -4.71
C ILE A 136 8.33 19.88 -3.58
N ASP A 137 7.09 20.32 -3.44
CA ASP A 137 6.12 19.69 -2.53
C ASP A 137 5.69 18.34 -3.09
N LYS A 138 5.68 17.30 -2.25
CA LYS A 138 5.43 15.90 -2.63
C LYS A 138 4.45 15.28 -1.64
N GLN A 139 3.18 15.26 -2.02
CA GLN A 139 2.12 14.73 -1.17
C GLN A 139 1.60 13.41 -1.72
N ARG A 140 1.41 12.43 -0.83
CA ARG A 140 0.76 11.16 -1.13
C ARG A 140 -0.72 11.30 -0.83
N LEU A 141 -1.56 11.02 -1.82
CA LEU A 141 -3.01 10.99 -1.67
C LEU A 141 -3.48 9.58 -2.02
N TYR A 142 -4.11 8.90 -1.08
CA TYR A 142 -4.66 7.56 -1.31
C TYR A 142 -6.15 7.58 -0.99
N TYR A 143 -6.98 7.44 -2.03
CA TYR A 143 -8.44 7.37 -1.87
C TYR A 143 -8.90 5.90 -1.89
N HIS A 144 -8.37 5.12 -2.83
CA HIS A 144 -8.53 3.68 -2.93
C HIS A 144 -7.42 3.11 -3.81
N ALA A 145 -7.34 1.78 -3.95
CA ALA A 145 -6.22 1.14 -4.63
C ALA A 145 -5.96 1.70 -6.05
N LEU A 146 -7.01 1.89 -6.86
CA LEU A 146 -6.87 2.45 -8.21
C LEU A 146 -6.87 3.98 -8.27
N SER A 147 -7.04 4.68 -7.14
CA SER A 147 -6.98 6.15 -7.06
C SER A 147 -5.97 6.55 -5.98
N ALA A 148 -4.71 6.30 -6.30
CA ALA A 148 -3.57 6.67 -5.50
C ALA A 148 -2.71 7.64 -6.31
N LEU A 149 -2.46 8.83 -5.77
CA LEU A 149 -1.91 9.96 -6.50
C LEU A 149 -0.73 10.60 -5.78
N TRP A 150 0.27 10.96 -6.56
CA TRP A 150 1.19 12.02 -6.20
C TRP A 150 0.59 13.37 -6.53
N LYS A 151 0.47 14.25 -5.53
CA LYS A 151 0.24 15.68 -5.74
C LYS A 151 1.57 16.40 -5.59
N ILE A 152 2.03 17.01 -6.68
CA ILE A 152 3.35 17.62 -6.81
C ILE A 152 3.21 19.12 -7.00
N GLY A 153 3.77 19.90 -6.08
CA GLY A 153 3.84 21.36 -6.18
C GLY A 153 5.21 21.82 -6.63
N ILE A 154 5.30 22.60 -7.71
CA ILE A 154 6.55 23.22 -8.22
C ILE A 154 6.26 24.68 -8.53
N GLY A 155 6.80 25.59 -7.71
CA GLY A 155 6.43 27.00 -7.78
C GLY A 155 4.94 27.19 -7.50
N GLU A 156 4.21 27.80 -8.43
CA GLU A 156 2.75 27.98 -8.35
C GLU A 156 1.95 26.86 -9.04
N MET A 157 2.65 25.92 -9.69
CA MET A 157 2.01 24.85 -10.46
C MET A 157 1.79 23.62 -9.60
N THR A 158 0.65 22.96 -9.79
CA THR A 158 0.33 21.67 -9.18
C THR A 158 0.11 20.62 -10.27
N TYR A 159 0.72 19.45 -10.10
CA TYR A 159 0.60 18.30 -10.98
C TYR A 159 0.08 17.09 -10.20
N PHE A 160 -0.75 16.28 -10.85
CA PHE A 160 -1.23 15.02 -10.30
C PHE A 160 -0.69 13.88 -11.13
N LEU A 161 -0.01 12.93 -10.50
CA LEU A 161 0.51 11.75 -11.16
C LEU A 161 -0.03 10.49 -10.50
N ASP A 162 -0.28 9.44 -11.29
CA ASP A 162 -0.60 8.13 -10.74
C ASP A 162 0.56 7.62 -9.87
N ALA A 163 0.25 7.15 -8.66
CA ALA A 163 1.25 6.76 -7.68
C ALA A 163 1.97 5.44 -8.01
N LYS A 164 1.41 4.61 -8.90
CA LYS A 164 1.98 3.33 -9.31
C LYS A 164 2.81 3.46 -10.58
N THR A 165 2.30 4.14 -11.60
CA THR A 165 2.91 4.25 -12.93
C THR A 165 3.75 5.52 -13.10
N GLY A 166 3.42 6.57 -12.33
CA GLY A 166 3.98 7.90 -12.52
C GLY A 166 3.43 8.61 -13.76
N GLU A 167 2.30 8.17 -14.31
CA GLU A 167 1.63 8.85 -15.42
C GLU A 167 1.11 10.21 -14.97
N LEU A 168 1.32 11.26 -15.77
CA LEU A 168 0.73 12.58 -15.51
C LEU A 168 -0.75 12.57 -15.89
N LEU A 169 -1.62 12.84 -14.92
CA LEU A 169 -3.06 12.77 -15.09
C LEU A 169 -3.65 14.11 -15.56
N PRO A 170 -4.75 14.09 -16.34
CA PRO A 170 -5.42 15.30 -16.82
C PRO A 170 -6.30 15.96 -15.74
N LEU A 171 -5.80 16.07 -14.50
CA LEU A 171 -6.51 16.66 -13.37
C LEU A 171 -6.09 18.11 -13.14
N THR A 172 -7.08 18.99 -12.97
CA THR A 172 -6.86 20.42 -12.70
C THR A 172 -7.05 20.78 -11.23
N ALA A 173 -7.62 19.87 -10.44
CA ALA A 173 -7.85 20.02 -9.02
C ALA A 173 -7.70 18.67 -8.32
N GLU A 174 -7.50 18.71 -7.01
CA GLU A 174 -7.50 17.51 -6.18
C GLU A 174 -8.86 16.82 -6.26
N PRO A 175 -8.91 15.50 -6.53
CA PRO A 175 -10.16 14.75 -6.52
C PRO A 175 -10.84 14.79 -5.17
N THR A 176 -12.17 14.80 -5.17
CA THR A 176 -12.93 14.65 -3.94
C THR A 176 -12.74 13.23 -3.40
N ALA A 177 -12.45 13.12 -2.10
CA ALA A 177 -12.38 11.83 -1.45
C ALA A 177 -13.74 11.12 -1.53
N GLU A 178 -13.75 9.91 -2.07
CA GLU A 178 -14.92 9.04 -1.99
C GLU A 178 -14.93 8.38 -0.61
N THR A 179 -16.07 8.45 0.08
CA THR A 179 -16.22 7.86 1.40
C THR A 179 -16.10 6.33 1.29
N ALA A 180 -15.18 5.74 2.06
CA ALA A 180 -15.16 4.29 2.25
C ALA A 180 -16.49 3.86 2.91
N THR A 181 -17.16 2.87 2.32
CA THR A 181 -18.53 2.49 2.73
C THR A 181 -18.58 1.46 3.85
N ASP A 182 -17.46 0.79 4.17
CA ASP A 182 -17.45 -0.28 5.16
C ASP A 182 -16.35 -0.12 6.23
N ALA A 183 -16.72 -0.47 7.46
CA ALA A 183 -15.84 -0.53 8.61
C ALA A 183 -14.69 -1.54 8.35
N PRO A 184 -13.41 -1.12 8.38
CA PRO A 184 -12.29 -2.02 8.15
C PRO A 184 -12.20 -3.09 9.24
N GLN A 185 -12.32 -4.36 8.84
CA GLN A 185 -12.01 -5.51 9.70
C GLN A 185 -10.50 -5.79 9.70
N ALA A 186 -9.96 -6.19 10.85
CA ALA A 186 -8.55 -6.51 10.96
C ALA A 186 -8.17 -7.75 10.13
N THR A 187 -6.98 -7.74 9.51
CA THR A 187 -6.50 -8.83 8.65
C THR A 187 -5.52 -9.73 9.40
N GLN A 188 -5.71 -11.04 9.28
CA GLN A 188 -4.75 -12.04 9.77
C GLN A 188 -4.44 -13.00 8.62
N PRO A 189 -3.32 -12.85 7.89
CA PRO A 189 -2.97 -13.70 6.76
C PRO A 189 -2.45 -15.05 7.27
N ASP A 190 -3.34 -15.84 7.86
CA ASP A 190 -3.09 -17.21 8.30
C ASP A 190 -4.09 -18.18 7.66
N GLY A 191 -3.70 -19.45 7.61
CA GLY A 191 -4.54 -20.53 7.06
C GLY A 191 -4.23 -20.89 5.60
N ALA A 192 -5.12 -21.70 5.02
CA ALA A 192 -4.94 -22.23 3.68
C ALA A 192 -5.10 -21.15 2.61
N VAL A 193 -4.21 -21.17 1.62
CA VAL A 193 -4.27 -20.27 0.45
C VAL A 193 -5.09 -20.93 -0.65
N ASP A 194 -6.15 -20.25 -1.06
CA ASP A 194 -6.97 -20.55 -2.23
C ASP A 194 -6.68 -19.49 -3.29
N GLU A 195 -5.93 -19.86 -4.33
CA GLU A 195 -5.47 -18.93 -5.35
C GLU A 195 -5.50 -19.51 -6.76
N ARG A 196 -5.51 -18.60 -7.72
CA ARG A 196 -5.13 -18.88 -9.10
C ARG A 196 -4.38 -17.69 -9.63
N LEU A 197 -3.17 -17.92 -10.12
CA LEU A 197 -2.36 -16.91 -10.79
C LEU A 197 -2.16 -17.30 -12.26
N LEU A 198 -2.35 -16.32 -13.13
CA LEU A 198 -2.21 -16.41 -14.58
C LEU A 198 -1.08 -15.47 -15.04
N PRO A 199 -0.43 -15.77 -16.18
CA PRO A 199 0.50 -14.82 -16.80
C PRO A 199 -0.17 -13.48 -17.08
N THR A 200 0.59 -12.39 -16.98
CA THR A 200 0.13 -11.07 -17.44
C THR A 200 -0.05 -11.05 -18.97
N PHE A 201 -0.80 -10.06 -19.44
CA PHE A 201 -1.00 -9.77 -20.85
C PHE A 201 -1.24 -8.26 -21.02
N ASP A 202 -1.10 -7.74 -22.25
CA ASP A 202 -1.41 -6.34 -22.53
C ASP A 202 -2.93 -6.16 -22.73
N PRO A 203 -3.62 -5.37 -21.88
CA PRO A 203 -5.06 -5.12 -22.03
C PRO A 203 -5.41 -4.27 -23.26
N TYR A 204 -4.42 -3.63 -23.90
CA TYR A 204 -4.57 -2.87 -25.14
C TYR A 204 -4.39 -3.70 -26.42
N ASP A 205 -3.97 -4.96 -26.33
CA ASP A 205 -3.83 -5.85 -27.50
C ASP A 205 -5.16 -6.06 -28.24
N ARG A 206 -6.26 -6.17 -27.50
CA ARG A 206 -7.59 -6.55 -28.03
C ARG A 206 -8.69 -5.56 -27.71
N MET A 207 -8.47 -4.70 -26.71
CA MET A 207 -9.40 -3.66 -26.27
C MET A 207 -10.89 -4.07 -26.26
N PRO A 208 -11.25 -5.24 -25.67
CA PRO A 208 -12.63 -5.73 -25.66
C PRO A 208 -13.58 -4.78 -24.91
N TRP A 209 -13.02 -3.90 -24.08
CA TRP A 209 -13.72 -2.94 -23.24
C TRP A 209 -14.19 -1.67 -23.96
N ILE A 210 -13.76 -1.40 -25.19
CA ILE A 210 -14.20 -0.20 -25.94
C ILE A 210 -15.67 -0.33 -26.36
N GLU A 211 -16.06 -1.48 -26.91
CA GLU A 211 -17.43 -1.72 -27.39
C GLU A 211 -18.15 -2.88 -26.66
N GLY A 212 -17.41 -3.64 -25.87
CA GLY A 212 -17.93 -4.80 -25.15
C GLY A 212 -18.81 -4.40 -23.96
N LYS A 213 -19.50 -5.41 -23.43
CA LYS A 213 -20.25 -5.30 -22.18
C LYS A 213 -19.49 -6.02 -21.07
N PRO A 214 -19.41 -5.44 -19.86
CA PRO A 214 -18.78 -6.12 -18.75
C PRO A 214 -19.56 -7.39 -18.40
N LEU A 215 -18.83 -8.42 -18.01
CA LEU A 215 -19.36 -9.62 -17.37
C LEU A 215 -19.98 -9.24 -16.02
N HIS A 216 -21.06 -9.93 -15.66
CA HIS A 216 -21.65 -9.80 -14.34
C HIS A 216 -20.86 -10.68 -13.36
N ILE A 217 -20.04 -10.05 -12.52
CA ILE A 217 -19.25 -10.70 -11.49
C ILE A 217 -19.50 -9.92 -10.19
N GLY A 218 -20.12 -10.55 -9.20
CA GLY A 218 -20.40 -9.96 -7.89
C GLY A 218 -19.71 -10.70 -6.73
N SER A 219 -18.98 -11.78 -7.01
CA SER A 219 -18.43 -12.66 -5.98
C SER A 219 -17.18 -13.42 -6.44
N LEU A 220 -16.45 -14.00 -5.48
CA LEU A 220 -15.29 -14.83 -5.77
C LEU A 220 -15.64 -16.07 -6.64
N PRO A 221 -16.70 -16.86 -6.35
CA PRO A 221 -17.07 -17.98 -7.21
C PRO A 221 -17.32 -17.59 -8.68
N GLU A 222 -17.96 -16.45 -8.91
CA GLU A 222 -18.20 -15.93 -10.26
C GLU A 222 -16.90 -15.49 -10.93
N LEU A 223 -15.98 -14.84 -10.21
CA LEU A 223 -14.65 -14.51 -10.72
C LEU A 223 -13.88 -15.77 -11.13
N LYS A 224 -13.92 -16.83 -10.29
CA LYS A 224 -13.29 -18.13 -10.62
C LYS A 224 -13.88 -18.73 -11.90
N ALA A 225 -15.20 -18.71 -12.04
CA ALA A 225 -15.88 -19.20 -13.23
C ALA A 225 -15.49 -18.39 -14.47
N ALA A 226 -15.42 -17.05 -14.34
CA ALA A 226 -15.03 -16.16 -15.42
C ALA A 226 -13.58 -16.42 -15.87
N LEU A 227 -12.63 -16.59 -14.95
CA LEU A 227 -11.22 -16.92 -15.26
C LEU A 227 -11.04 -18.32 -15.86
N ASN A 228 -11.94 -19.26 -15.58
CA ASN A 228 -11.95 -20.57 -16.24
C ASN A 228 -12.37 -20.46 -17.71
N SER A 229 -13.39 -19.66 -18.00
CA SER A 229 -13.93 -19.50 -19.35
C SER A 229 -13.15 -18.50 -20.21
N HIS A 230 -12.57 -17.47 -19.58
CA HIS A 230 -11.88 -16.36 -20.23
C HIS A 230 -10.53 -16.13 -19.52
N PRO A 231 -9.45 -16.79 -19.96
CA PRO A 231 -8.15 -16.70 -19.30
C PRO A 231 -7.44 -15.35 -19.48
N ARG A 232 -7.92 -14.47 -20.38
CA ARG A 232 -7.40 -13.11 -20.59
C ARG A 232 -8.49 -12.10 -20.28
N LEU A 233 -8.76 -11.93 -18.99
CA LEU A 233 -9.85 -11.09 -18.52
C LEU A 233 -9.31 -9.70 -18.17
N THR A 234 -9.88 -8.65 -18.76
CA THR A 234 -9.47 -7.26 -18.53
C THR A 234 -10.39 -6.62 -17.50
N TYR A 235 -9.83 -6.08 -16.42
CA TYR A 235 -10.56 -5.25 -15.48
C TYR A 235 -10.45 -3.79 -15.91
N VAL A 236 -11.55 -3.05 -15.93
CA VAL A 236 -11.57 -1.64 -16.33
C VAL A 236 -12.27 -0.82 -15.27
N ALA A 237 -11.59 0.22 -14.78
CA ALA A 237 -12.17 1.23 -13.91
C ALA A 237 -12.19 2.59 -14.60
N GLU A 238 -13.27 3.34 -14.37
CA GLU A 238 -13.39 4.75 -14.75
C GLU A 238 -13.14 5.61 -13.52
N LEU A 239 -12.07 6.40 -13.55
CA LEU A 239 -11.65 7.23 -12.44
C LEU A 239 -11.99 8.70 -12.70
N TYR A 240 -12.12 9.47 -11.62
CA TYR A 240 -12.25 10.94 -11.68
C TYR A 240 -13.41 11.41 -12.57
N HIS A 241 -14.59 10.82 -12.37
CA HIS A 241 -15.79 11.06 -13.18
C HIS A 241 -15.60 10.78 -14.68
N GLY A 242 -14.82 9.74 -15.01
CA GLY A 242 -14.57 9.32 -16.39
C GLY A 242 -13.46 10.12 -17.08
N GLY A 243 -12.66 10.89 -16.32
CA GLY A 243 -11.50 11.59 -16.87
C GLY A 243 -10.32 10.67 -17.18
N VAL A 244 -10.29 9.47 -16.58
CA VAL A 244 -9.22 8.48 -16.78
C VAL A 244 -9.82 7.07 -16.80
N THR A 245 -9.62 6.35 -17.89
CA THR A 245 -9.98 4.93 -18.04
C THR A 245 -8.75 4.06 -17.80
N VAL A 246 -8.85 3.11 -16.87
CA VAL A 246 -7.72 2.27 -16.44
C VAL A 246 -8.02 0.80 -16.74
N PRO A 247 -7.65 0.29 -17.92
CA PRO A 247 -7.74 -1.13 -18.25
C PRO A 247 -6.49 -1.87 -17.73
N LEU A 248 -6.70 -2.93 -16.96
CA LEU A 248 -5.66 -3.74 -16.33
C LEU A 248 -5.89 -5.22 -16.61
N ALA A 249 -4.81 -5.96 -16.80
CA ALA A 249 -4.89 -7.40 -16.91
C ALA A 249 -5.25 -8.03 -15.54
N VAL A 250 -6.33 -8.81 -15.51
CA VAL A 250 -6.61 -9.68 -14.36
C VAL A 250 -5.67 -10.86 -14.43
N THR A 251 -4.74 -10.92 -13.48
CA THR A 251 -3.78 -12.01 -13.36
C THR A 251 -4.19 -13.04 -12.31
N GLY A 252 -5.33 -12.87 -11.64
CA GLY A 252 -5.86 -13.91 -10.78
C GLY A 252 -6.70 -13.45 -9.60
N TYR A 253 -6.73 -14.31 -8.59
CA TYR A 253 -7.28 -14.02 -7.26
C TYR A 253 -6.47 -14.76 -6.19
N ARG A 254 -6.56 -14.28 -4.96
CA ARG A 254 -6.04 -14.96 -3.77
C ARG A 254 -6.97 -14.78 -2.59
N LYS A 255 -7.20 -15.83 -1.83
CA LYS A 255 -7.87 -15.80 -0.53
C LYS A 255 -7.08 -16.65 0.46
N THR A 256 -6.69 -16.06 1.58
CA THR A 256 -5.96 -16.76 2.65
C THR A 256 -6.88 -16.91 3.86
N GLY A 257 -7.16 -18.15 4.27
CA GLY A 257 -7.98 -18.45 5.44
C GLY A 257 -9.38 -17.82 5.38
N THR A 258 -9.75 -17.13 6.47
CA THR A 258 -11.04 -16.42 6.60
C THR A 258 -11.01 -14.98 6.12
N ASN A 259 -9.87 -14.49 5.60
CA ASN A 259 -9.77 -13.12 5.10
C ASN A 259 -10.65 -12.90 3.87
N GLU A 260 -10.88 -11.62 3.58
CA GLU A 260 -11.48 -11.21 2.33
C GLU A 260 -10.61 -11.66 1.13
N PRO A 261 -11.24 -12.02 0.01
CA PRO A 261 -10.50 -12.35 -1.21
C PRO A 261 -9.94 -11.09 -1.86
N TYR A 262 -8.75 -11.21 -2.44
CA TYR A 262 -8.11 -10.21 -3.29
C TYR A 262 -8.25 -10.59 -4.76
N LEU A 263 -8.52 -9.59 -5.59
CA LEU A 263 -8.29 -9.58 -7.03
C LEU A 263 -6.80 -9.29 -7.28
N VAL A 264 -6.18 -10.04 -8.20
CA VAL A 264 -4.81 -9.77 -8.63
C VAL A 264 -4.82 -9.10 -10.00
N LEU A 265 -4.31 -7.87 -10.05
CA LEU A 265 -4.18 -7.07 -11.27
C LEU A 265 -2.71 -6.85 -11.58
N ASP A 266 -2.33 -6.79 -12.86
CA ASP A 266 -0.99 -6.34 -13.24
C ASP A 266 -1.00 -4.84 -13.58
N GLN A 267 -0.10 -4.09 -12.95
CA GLN A 267 0.16 -2.68 -13.24
C GLN A 267 1.61 -2.34 -12.90
N LEU A 268 2.54 -2.78 -13.75
CA LEU A 268 3.98 -2.82 -13.46
C LEU A 268 4.27 -3.75 -12.27
N GLY A 269 3.80 -5.00 -12.37
CA GLY A 269 3.85 -5.98 -11.30
C GLY A 269 2.49 -6.22 -10.65
N PRO A 270 2.34 -7.33 -9.91
CA PRO A 270 1.07 -7.75 -9.35
C PRO A 270 0.64 -6.86 -8.17
N ARG A 271 -0.63 -6.44 -8.20
CA ARG A 271 -1.32 -5.73 -7.13
C ARG A 271 -2.48 -6.58 -6.64
N TYR A 272 -2.53 -6.78 -5.32
CA TYR A 272 -3.58 -7.52 -4.64
C TYR A 272 -4.51 -6.51 -3.99
N ILE A 273 -5.71 -6.38 -4.55
CA ILE A 273 -6.73 -5.40 -4.14
C ILE A 273 -7.95 -6.17 -3.64
N PRO A 274 -8.60 -5.78 -2.52
CA PRO A 274 -9.81 -6.41 -2.04
C PRO A 274 -10.83 -6.54 -3.16
N LEU A 275 -11.35 -7.76 -3.35
CA LEU A 275 -12.24 -8.05 -4.46
C LEU A 275 -13.47 -7.15 -4.42
N GLN A 276 -14.06 -6.94 -3.24
CA GLN A 276 -15.26 -6.11 -3.10
C GLN A 276 -15.00 -4.66 -3.52
N ASP A 277 -13.86 -4.10 -3.17
CA ASP A 277 -13.46 -2.75 -3.58
C ASP A 277 -13.32 -2.66 -5.11
N ALA A 278 -12.74 -3.68 -5.74
CA ALA A 278 -12.64 -3.74 -7.21
C ALA A 278 -14.01 -3.89 -7.88
N LEU A 279 -14.88 -4.78 -7.37
CA LEU A 279 -16.24 -4.97 -7.89
C LEU A 279 -17.07 -3.68 -7.82
N ALA A 280 -16.84 -2.84 -6.81
CA ALA A 280 -17.54 -1.57 -6.63
C ALA A 280 -17.07 -0.45 -7.58
N LYS A 281 -15.90 -0.60 -8.21
CA LYS A 281 -15.23 0.48 -8.97
C LYS A 281 -15.01 0.18 -10.45
N GLY A 282 -15.21 -1.06 -10.90
CA GLY A 282 -14.92 -1.42 -12.27
C GLY A 282 -15.69 -2.62 -12.79
N GLY A 283 -15.45 -2.91 -14.07
CA GLY A 283 -16.06 -4.01 -14.81
C GLY A 283 -15.03 -4.98 -15.37
N PHE A 284 -15.48 -6.18 -15.71
CA PHE A 284 -14.65 -7.27 -16.20
C PHE A 284 -15.00 -7.60 -17.64
N TYR A 285 -14.03 -7.66 -18.54
CA TYR A 285 -14.24 -7.84 -19.98
C TYR A 285 -13.43 -9.04 -20.51
N PRO A 286 -14.01 -9.91 -21.34
CA PRO A 286 -13.35 -11.12 -21.85
C PRO A 286 -12.41 -10.88 -23.04
#